data_AF-A0A946DEZ4-F1
#
_entry.id   AF-A0A946DEZ4-F1
#
_cell.length_a   1.000
_cell.length_b   1.000
_cell.length_c   1.000
_cell.angle_alpha   90.00
_cell.angle_beta   90.00
_cell.angle_gamma   90.00
#
_symmetry.space_group_name_H-M   'P 1'
#
loop_
_entity.id
_entity.type
_entity.pdbx_description
1 polymer ?
#
loop_
_entity_poly.entity_id
_entity_poly.type
_entity_poly.pdbx_seq_one_letter_code
_entity_poly.pdbx_strand_id
1 'polypeptide(L)'
;MNKLKSTTIDGNQAAATIAHLCNEVIAIYPITPASPMGEWSDEWSSRGQKNLWGTVPDVVEMQSEAGAAGAIHGALQTGALTTTFTASQGLLLMLPNMYKIAGELTPTVFHISARSLACQALSIFGDHSDVMSARATGFALLASNSPQEVLDLALISQAASLQSKIPVLHFFDGFRTSHELSKLDLIDTESVRAMISDELIADFRSRAMTPENPVLRGSSQNPDVYFQARETVNPFYQKMPDIVQQVMDQFANLTGRQYQLFEYVGHPEAEKVIMLMGSGAETAHETVDYLTKNGEKIGMIKIRLFRPLDVKRLLQVIPLTVTSIAVLDRTKEPGAAGEPLYKDVVTAFAEQLSDEQPLFEKMPKIVGGRYGLSSKEFTPGMVKAIFDMLAEQPKNNFTIGIHDDVSFSSLLWDDSYRTEANKENFQAMFYGLGSDGTVSANKNSIKIIGESTDLKAQGYFVYDSK
;
A
#
# COMPACT_ATOMS: atom_id res chain seq x y z
N MET A 1 -8.64 18.30 23.61
CA MET A 1 -7.98 17.53 22.53
C MET A 1 -6.51 17.45 22.89
N ASN A 2 -6.01 16.28 23.28
CA ASN A 2 -4.57 16.09 23.47
C ASN A 2 -3.91 16.29 22.10
N LYS A 3 -2.99 17.26 21.98
CA LYS A 3 -2.19 17.44 20.76
C LYS A 3 -1.39 16.15 20.59
N LEU A 4 -1.73 15.34 19.58
CA LEU A 4 -1.00 14.11 19.28
C LEU A 4 0.49 14.43 19.11
N LYS A 5 1.35 13.57 19.66
CA LYS A 5 2.80 13.78 19.58
C LYS A 5 3.23 13.64 18.13
N SER A 6 3.70 14.71 17.51
CA SER A 6 4.26 14.64 16.15
C SER A 6 5.73 14.23 16.18
N THR A 7 6.19 13.48 15.19
CA THR A 7 7.60 13.12 15.00
C THR A 7 7.98 13.17 13.54
N THR A 8 9.28 13.25 13.22
CA THR A 8 9.75 13.29 11.83
C THR A 8 10.50 12.02 11.48
N ILE A 9 9.81 11.10 10.80
CA ILE A 9 10.26 9.73 10.46
C ILE A 9 9.86 9.38 9.02
N ASP A 10 10.45 8.33 8.45
CA ASP A 10 10.11 7.83 7.11
C ASP A 10 9.06 6.71 7.16
N GLY A 11 8.58 6.30 5.98
CA GLY A 11 7.58 5.23 5.86
C GLY A 11 8.05 3.89 6.44
N ASN A 12 9.33 3.53 6.28
CA ASN A 12 9.86 2.29 6.87
C ASN A 12 9.78 2.33 8.39
N GLN A 13 10.25 3.41 9.03
CA GLN A 13 10.18 3.54 10.49
C GLN A 13 8.73 3.58 10.98
N ALA A 14 7.82 4.21 10.23
CA ALA A 14 6.39 4.21 10.54
C ALA A 14 5.78 2.81 10.54
N ALA A 15 6.03 2.00 9.50
CA ALA A 15 5.56 0.62 9.43
C ALA A 15 6.17 -0.26 10.54
N ALA A 16 7.47 -0.16 10.75
CA ALA A 16 8.18 -0.90 11.79
C ALA A 16 7.62 -0.58 13.18
N THR A 17 7.28 0.68 13.46
CA THR A 17 6.72 1.11 14.76
C THR A 17 5.48 0.29 15.14
N ILE A 18 4.54 0.13 14.20
CA ILE A 18 3.33 -0.67 14.46
C ILE A 18 3.63 -2.17 14.45
N ALA A 19 4.45 -2.64 13.50
CA ALA A 19 4.84 -4.04 13.41
C ALA A 19 5.46 -4.55 14.74
N HIS A 20 6.36 -3.76 15.33
CA HIS A 20 7.02 -4.06 16.61
C HIS A 20 6.06 -4.02 17.79
N LEU A 21 5.13 -3.07 17.82
CA LEU A 21 4.14 -2.96 18.90
C LEU A 21 3.13 -4.12 18.88
N CYS A 22 2.78 -4.63 17.70
CA CYS A 22 1.67 -5.56 17.52
C CYS A 22 2.06 -7.04 17.38
N ASN A 23 3.35 -7.37 17.31
CA ASN A 23 3.80 -8.74 17.05
C ASN A 23 4.77 -9.26 18.13
N GLU A 24 4.89 -10.59 18.18
CA GLU A 24 5.74 -11.35 19.10
C GLU A 24 6.98 -11.89 18.38
N VAL A 25 6.85 -12.23 17.09
CA VAL A 25 7.92 -12.73 16.24
C VAL A 25 8.01 -11.88 14.97
N ILE A 26 9.24 -11.55 14.56
CA ILE A 26 9.53 -10.79 13.36
C ILE A 26 10.63 -11.54 12.60
N ALA A 27 10.24 -12.41 11.67
CA ALA A 27 11.19 -13.16 10.86
C ALA A 27 11.54 -12.34 9.61
N ILE A 28 12.83 -12.11 9.37
CA ILE A 28 13.32 -11.16 8.36
C ILE A 28 14.38 -11.78 7.45
N TYR A 29 14.59 -11.11 6.32
CA TYR A 29 15.79 -11.23 5.50
C TYR A 29 16.00 -9.88 4.79
N PRO A 30 17.23 -9.35 4.76
CA PRO A 30 17.47 -7.98 4.28
C PRO A 30 17.32 -7.88 2.75
N ILE A 31 16.47 -6.96 2.30
CA ILE A 31 16.33 -6.59 0.89
C ILE A 31 15.92 -5.11 0.76
N THR A 32 16.70 -4.32 0.01
CA THR A 32 16.39 -2.91 -0.28
C THR A 32 15.07 -2.80 -1.05
N PRO A 33 14.15 -1.88 -0.72
CA PRO A 33 14.24 -0.82 0.29
C PRO A 33 13.55 -1.17 1.61
N ALA A 34 13.27 -2.46 1.88
CA ALA A 34 12.55 -2.92 3.07
C ALA A 34 13.46 -3.18 4.28
N SER A 35 14.76 -3.41 4.09
CA SER A 35 15.72 -3.70 5.17
C SER A 35 15.62 -2.78 6.40
N PRO A 36 15.46 -1.44 6.25
CA PRO A 36 15.38 -0.56 7.40
C PRO A 36 14.26 -0.92 8.40
N MET A 37 13.16 -1.53 7.95
CA MET A 37 12.09 -1.97 8.87
C MET A 37 12.56 -3.09 9.81
N GLY A 38 13.31 -4.05 9.28
CA GLY A 38 13.92 -5.13 10.06
C GLY A 38 14.99 -4.61 11.01
N GLU A 39 15.84 -3.70 10.52
CA GLU A 39 16.90 -3.05 11.30
C GLU A 39 16.34 -2.25 12.49
N TRP A 40 15.26 -1.47 12.28
CA TRP A 40 14.59 -0.76 13.38
C TRP A 40 14.03 -1.72 14.43
N SER A 41 13.39 -2.79 13.97
CA SER A 41 12.80 -3.79 14.87
C SER A 41 13.88 -4.49 15.71
N ASP A 42 14.99 -4.88 15.09
CA ASP A 42 16.15 -5.48 15.76
C ASP A 42 16.80 -4.52 16.77
N GLU A 43 16.99 -3.26 16.39
CA GLU A 43 17.53 -2.24 17.29
C GLU A 43 16.63 -2.04 18.52
N TRP A 44 15.31 -1.99 18.34
CA TRP A 44 14.37 -1.83 19.45
C TRP A 44 14.33 -3.08 20.34
N SER A 45 14.34 -4.28 19.76
CA SER A 45 14.39 -5.53 20.53
C SER A 45 15.68 -5.68 21.33
N SER A 46 16.84 -5.36 20.74
CA SER A 46 18.14 -5.40 21.44
C SER A 46 18.23 -4.41 22.62
N ARG A 47 17.45 -3.32 22.57
CA ARG A 47 17.29 -2.35 23.67
C ARG A 47 16.22 -2.75 24.70
N GLY A 48 15.57 -3.90 24.52
CA GLY A 48 14.52 -4.39 25.41
C GLY A 48 13.19 -3.65 25.26
N GLN A 49 12.94 -3.00 24.12
CA GLN A 49 11.66 -2.34 23.86
C GLN A 49 10.55 -3.39 23.70
N LYS A 50 9.55 -3.29 24.56
CA LYS A 50 8.43 -4.24 24.64
C LYS A 50 7.32 -3.88 23.65
N ASN A 51 6.59 -4.89 23.21
CA ASN A 51 5.34 -4.79 22.49
C ASN A 51 4.16 -4.45 23.44
N LEU A 52 2.94 -4.39 22.91
CA LEU A 52 1.74 -4.03 23.66
C LEU A 52 1.41 -4.95 24.84
N TRP A 53 1.96 -6.17 24.89
CA TRP A 53 1.74 -7.15 25.96
C TRP A 53 2.96 -7.33 26.87
N GLY A 54 3.97 -6.46 26.75
CA GLY A 54 5.13 -6.47 27.63
C GLY A 54 6.22 -7.48 27.25
N THR A 55 6.10 -8.13 26.09
CA THR A 55 7.09 -9.05 25.52
C THR A 55 8.03 -8.28 24.60
N VAL A 56 9.32 -8.59 24.62
CA VAL A 56 10.26 -8.07 23.62
C VAL A 56 10.11 -8.94 22.36
N PRO A 57 9.76 -8.38 21.18
CA PRO A 57 9.62 -9.17 19.96
C PRO A 57 10.92 -9.92 19.61
N ASP A 58 10.79 -11.17 19.19
CA ASP A 58 11.93 -11.97 18.73
C ASP A 58 12.18 -11.70 17.24
N VAL A 59 13.32 -11.07 16.93
CA VAL A 59 13.70 -10.72 15.56
C VAL A 59 14.68 -11.77 15.06
N VAL A 60 14.29 -12.51 14.03
CA VAL A 60 15.05 -13.67 13.54
C VAL A 60 15.40 -13.48 12.07
N GLU A 61 16.69 -13.37 11.78
CA GLU A 61 17.19 -13.38 10.40
C GLU A 61 17.28 -14.83 9.88
N MET A 62 16.65 -15.07 8.74
CA MET A 62 16.67 -16.37 8.06
C MET A 62 17.74 -16.40 6.96
N GLN A 63 17.90 -17.54 6.28
CA GLN A 63 18.87 -17.68 5.18
C GLN A 63 18.38 -17.08 3.85
N SER A 64 17.08 -16.80 3.73
CA SER A 64 16.42 -16.15 2.59
C SER A 64 14.99 -15.78 2.95
N GLU A 65 14.32 -14.98 2.11
CA GLU A 65 12.90 -14.67 2.27
C GLU A 65 11.99 -15.90 2.19
N ALA A 66 12.39 -16.95 1.46
CA ALA A 66 11.67 -18.23 1.47
C ALA A 66 11.74 -18.89 2.87
N GLY A 67 12.91 -18.81 3.51
CA GLY A 67 13.12 -19.26 4.89
C GLY A 67 12.31 -18.44 5.88
N ALA A 68 12.31 -17.10 5.73
CA ALA A 68 11.49 -16.19 6.52
C ALA A 68 10.00 -16.53 6.38
N ALA A 69 9.49 -16.72 5.15
CA ALA A 69 8.10 -17.07 4.94
C ALA A 69 7.70 -18.41 5.60
N GLY A 70 8.58 -19.41 5.57
CA GLY A 70 8.37 -20.68 6.27
C GLY A 70 8.41 -20.55 7.79
N ALA A 71 9.34 -19.74 8.33
CA ALA A 71 9.42 -19.45 9.75
C ALA A 71 8.16 -18.73 10.25
N ILE A 72 7.66 -17.75 9.48
CA ILE A 72 6.40 -17.04 9.77
C ILE A 72 5.24 -18.02 9.76
N HIS A 73 5.12 -18.84 8.72
CA HIS A 73 4.06 -19.84 8.65
C HIS A 73 4.08 -20.73 9.90
N GLY A 74 5.25 -21.26 10.27
CA GLY A 74 5.43 -22.08 11.48
C GLY A 74 5.05 -21.36 12.77
N ALA A 75 5.55 -20.13 12.99
CA ALA A 75 5.26 -19.34 14.19
C ALA A 75 3.78 -18.98 14.32
N LEU A 76 3.11 -18.67 13.20
CA LEU A 76 1.67 -18.44 13.21
C LEU A 76 0.89 -19.70 13.59
N GLN A 77 1.35 -20.89 13.16
CA GLN A 77 0.70 -22.14 13.55
C GLN A 77 0.83 -22.44 15.05
N THR A 78 1.82 -21.88 15.75
CA THR A 78 1.97 -22.03 17.21
C THR A 78 1.21 -20.95 18.00
N GLY A 79 0.47 -20.06 17.33
CA GLY A 79 -0.32 -19.01 17.97
C GLY A 79 0.45 -17.74 18.31
N ALA A 80 1.67 -17.57 17.80
CA ALA A 80 2.46 -16.35 17.97
C ALA A 80 2.08 -15.31 16.90
N LEU A 81 1.78 -14.08 17.31
CA LEU A 81 1.56 -12.99 16.37
C LEU A 81 2.86 -12.69 15.64
N THR A 82 2.85 -12.82 14.32
CA THR A 82 4.07 -12.80 13.51
C THR A 82 3.93 -11.88 12.31
N THR A 83 5.00 -11.17 11.97
CA THR A 83 5.08 -10.26 10.81
C THR A 83 6.42 -10.40 10.10
N THR A 84 6.56 -9.71 8.96
CA THR A 84 7.80 -9.62 8.18
C THR A 84 7.84 -8.38 7.31
N PHE A 85 9.02 -8.10 6.79
CA PHE A 85 9.33 -7.00 5.89
C PHE A 85 10.02 -7.57 4.65
N THR A 86 9.53 -7.22 3.46
CA THR A 86 10.20 -7.64 2.21
C THR A 86 9.86 -6.72 1.05
N ALA A 87 10.42 -7.00 -0.12
CA ALA A 87 10.19 -6.28 -1.37
C ALA A 87 10.63 -7.14 -2.57
N SER A 88 10.14 -6.84 -3.78
CA SER A 88 10.67 -7.34 -5.04
C SER A 88 10.87 -8.87 -5.07
N GLN A 89 12.10 -9.32 -5.34
CA GLN A 89 12.47 -10.73 -5.40
C GLN A 89 12.18 -11.47 -4.10
N GLY A 90 12.32 -10.80 -2.97
CA GLY A 90 12.04 -11.38 -1.67
C GLY A 90 10.58 -11.78 -1.52
N LEU A 91 9.67 -10.92 -1.95
CA LEU A 91 8.24 -11.23 -1.98
C LEU A 91 7.93 -12.43 -2.89
N LEU A 92 8.59 -12.53 -4.06
CA LEU A 92 8.42 -13.69 -4.94
C LEU A 92 8.79 -15.02 -4.26
N LEU A 93 9.81 -15.02 -3.42
CA LEU A 93 10.23 -16.19 -2.65
C LEU A 93 9.25 -16.53 -1.52
N MET A 94 8.42 -15.58 -1.09
CA MET A 94 7.39 -15.82 -0.07
C MET A 94 6.07 -16.37 -0.64
N LEU A 95 5.81 -16.21 -1.94
CA LEU A 95 4.53 -16.56 -2.58
C LEU A 95 4.03 -17.98 -2.23
N PRO A 96 4.85 -19.05 -2.24
CA PRO A 96 4.37 -20.39 -1.91
C PRO A 96 3.78 -20.49 -0.49
N ASN A 97 4.42 -19.84 0.49
CA ASN A 97 3.93 -19.81 1.87
C ASN A 97 2.72 -18.88 2.02
N MET A 98 2.63 -17.81 1.23
CA MET A 98 1.45 -16.94 1.24
C MET A 98 0.16 -17.72 0.90
N TYR A 99 0.20 -18.61 -0.09
CA TYR A 99 -0.95 -19.49 -0.38
C TYR A 99 -1.34 -20.37 0.82
N LYS A 100 -0.36 -20.87 1.58
CA LYS A 100 -0.60 -21.69 2.77
C LYS A 100 -1.20 -20.87 3.91
N ILE A 101 -0.60 -19.73 4.23
CA ILE A 101 -1.08 -18.83 5.29
C ILE A 101 -2.51 -18.36 5.01
N ALA A 102 -2.81 -17.96 3.77
CA ALA A 102 -4.15 -17.53 3.38
C ALA A 102 -5.16 -18.69 3.33
N GLY A 103 -4.75 -19.86 2.82
CA GLY A 103 -5.58 -21.06 2.78
C GLY A 103 -5.95 -21.59 4.16
N GLU A 104 -5.13 -21.31 5.18
CA GLU A 104 -5.35 -21.72 6.56
C GLU A 104 -6.05 -20.64 7.41
N LEU A 105 -6.51 -19.54 6.80
CA LEU A 105 -7.21 -18.43 7.48
C LEU A 105 -6.45 -17.98 8.75
N THR A 106 -5.18 -17.61 8.53
CA THR A 106 -4.24 -17.28 9.57
C THR A 106 -3.90 -15.78 9.52
N PRO A 107 -4.20 -15.01 10.58
CA PRO A 107 -3.98 -13.57 10.58
C PRO A 107 -2.49 -13.24 10.66
N THR A 108 -2.03 -12.35 9.79
CA THR A 108 -0.67 -11.79 9.78
C THR A 108 -0.65 -10.59 8.85
N VAL A 109 0.32 -9.69 9.04
CA VAL A 109 0.56 -8.57 8.13
C VAL A 109 1.98 -8.66 7.57
N PHE A 110 2.10 -8.66 6.25
CA PHE A 110 3.37 -8.52 5.55
C PHE A 110 3.50 -7.08 5.08
N HIS A 111 4.57 -6.41 5.50
CA HIS A 111 4.84 -5.02 5.16
C HIS A 111 5.80 -4.93 3.98
N ILE A 112 5.31 -4.44 2.85
CA ILE A 112 6.03 -4.44 1.58
C ILE A 112 6.39 -3.02 1.17
N SER A 113 7.68 -2.73 1.11
CA SER A 113 8.19 -1.54 0.42
C SER A 113 8.26 -1.86 -1.09
N ALA A 114 7.13 -1.74 -1.78
CA ALA A 114 6.90 -2.22 -3.15
C ALA A 114 8.00 -1.75 -4.13
N ARG A 115 8.60 -2.70 -4.85
CA ARG A 115 9.81 -2.51 -5.65
C ARG A 115 9.75 -3.30 -6.96
N SER A 116 10.33 -2.72 -8.00
CA SER A 116 10.53 -3.36 -9.31
C SER A 116 11.09 -4.78 -9.22
N LEU A 117 10.51 -5.69 -10.01
CA LEU A 117 11.11 -6.97 -10.32
C LEU A 117 12.26 -6.82 -11.32
N ALA A 118 13.28 -7.65 -11.17
CA ALA A 118 14.39 -7.77 -12.11
C ALA A 118 13.91 -8.47 -13.39
N CYS A 119 13.76 -7.70 -14.47
CA CYS A 119 13.35 -8.16 -15.79
C CYS A 119 14.53 -8.04 -16.78
N GLN A 120 14.54 -6.99 -17.60
CA GLN A 120 15.68 -6.67 -18.47
C GLN A 120 16.91 -6.18 -17.69
N ALA A 121 16.70 -5.68 -16.48
CA ALA A 121 17.72 -5.25 -15.52
C ALA A 121 17.15 -5.33 -14.11
N LEU A 122 18.05 -5.41 -13.11
CA LEU A 122 17.69 -5.20 -11.72
C LEU A 122 17.33 -3.73 -11.50
N SER A 123 16.31 -3.47 -10.69
CA SER A 123 16.08 -2.17 -10.07
C SER A 123 15.75 -2.33 -8.60
N ILE A 124 16.34 -1.47 -7.77
CA ILE A 124 16.02 -1.37 -6.35
C ILE A 124 14.84 -0.43 -6.10
N PHE A 125 14.39 0.30 -7.12
CA PHE A 125 13.43 1.39 -6.99
C PHE A 125 11.97 0.94 -7.04
N GLY A 126 11.07 1.83 -6.62
CA GLY A 126 9.67 1.51 -6.32
C GLY A 126 8.76 1.45 -7.53
N ASP A 127 8.05 0.33 -7.66
CA ASP A 127 6.80 0.16 -8.43
C ASP A 127 6.03 -1.03 -7.85
N HIS A 128 4.88 -1.40 -8.42
CA HIS A 128 3.99 -2.44 -7.87
C HIS A 128 4.17 -3.82 -8.50
N SER A 129 5.20 -4.06 -9.30
CA SER A 129 5.35 -5.34 -10.02
C SER A 129 5.45 -6.57 -9.09
N ASP A 130 6.04 -6.41 -7.92
CA ASP A 130 6.12 -7.43 -6.89
C ASP A 130 4.76 -7.69 -6.21
N VAL A 131 4.10 -6.65 -5.71
CA VAL A 131 2.77 -6.74 -5.09
C VAL A 131 1.74 -7.33 -6.05
N MET A 132 1.79 -6.92 -7.33
CA MET A 132 0.91 -7.46 -8.36
C MET A 132 1.18 -8.94 -8.66
N SER A 133 2.39 -9.44 -8.41
CA SER A 133 2.70 -10.87 -8.50
C SER A 133 2.09 -11.68 -7.35
N ALA A 134 1.81 -11.04 -6.21
CA ALA A 134 1.19 -11.67 -5.05
C ALA A 134 -0.35 -11.65 -5.05
N ARG A 135 -1.00 -10.95 -5.98
CA ARG A 135 -2.46 -10.69 -5.96
C ARG A 135 -3.36 -11.93 -5.96
N ALA A 136 -2.84 -13.09 -6.40
CA ALA A 136 -3.59 -14.34 -6.48
C ALA A 136 -3.43 -15.26 -5.25
N THR A 137 -2.55 -14.89 -4.31
CA THR A 137 -2.21 -15.72 -3.14
C THR A 137 -3.36 -15.90 -2.14
N GLY A 138 -4.36 -15.01 -2.17
CA GLY A 138 -5.41 -14.91 -1.15
C GLY A 138 -5.10 -13.91 -0.03
N PHE A 139 -3.95 -13.23 -0.06
CA PHE A 139 -3.76 -12.09 0.84
C PHE A 139 -4.71 -10.95 0.44
N ALA A 140 -5.23 -10.23 1.44
CA ALA A 140 -5.79 -8.91 1.20
C ALA A 140 -4.66 -7.93 0.87
N LEU A 141 -4.84 -7.03 -0.08
CA LEU A 141 -3.82 -6.06 -0.49
C LEU A 141 -4.29 -4.66 -0.12
N LEU A 142 -3.59 -4.01 0.81
CA LEU A 142 -3.90 -2.68 1.32
C LEU A 142 -2.74 -1.71 1.05
N ALA A 143 -3.02 -0.63 0.33
CA ALA A 143 -2.04 0.35 -0.12
C ALA A 143 -2.07 1.64 0.72
N SER A 144 -0.88 2.13 1.07
CA SER A 144 -0.65 3.44 1.69
C SER A 144 -0.04 4.41 0.68
N ASN A 145 -0.59 5.62 0.62
CA ASN A 145 -0.18 6.64 -0.36
C ASN A 145 0.90 7.60 0.19
N SER A 146 1.03 7.74 1.52
CA SER A 146 1.98 8.64 2.17
C SER A 146 2.60 8.03 3.42
N PRO A 147 3.72 8.54 3.95
CA PRO A 147 4.30 8.03 5.19
C PRO A 147 3.35 8.09 6.41
N GLN A 148 2.41 9.05 6.44
CA GLN A 148 1.35 9.08 7.45
C GLN A 148 0.38 7.91 7.28
N GLU A 149 -0.08 7.64 6.05
CA GLU A 149 -0.93 6.48 5.78
C GLU A 149 -0.20 5.17 6.09
N VAL A 150 1.12 5.09 5.91
CA VAL A 150 1.90 3.90 6.30
C VAL A 150 1.77 3.61 7.79
N LEU A 151 1.85 4.62 8.66
CA LEU A 151 1.64 4.45 10.10
C LEU A 151 0.23 3.95 10.39
N ASP A 152 -0.76 4.60 9.78
CA ASP A 152 -2.17 4.40 10.09
C ASP A 152 -2.70 3.06 9.54
N LEU A 153 -2.41 2.77 8.27
CA LEU A 153 -2.84 1.56 7.59
C LEU A 153 -2.04 0.33 8.03
N ALA A 154 -0.84 0.47 8.60
CA ALA A 154 -0.19 -0.66 9.28
C ALA A 154 -1.03 -1.17 10.47
N LEU A 155 -1.59 -0.25 11.27
CA LEU A 155 -2.43 -0.63 12.41
C LEU A 155 -3.78 -1.17 11.96
N ILE A 156 -4.42 -0.51 11.00
CA ILE A 156 -5.67 -0.98 10.40
C ILE A 156 -5.48 -2.38 9.79
N SER A 157 -4.35 -2.64 9.12
CA SER A 157 -4.05 -3.97 8.56
C SER A 157 -3.98 -5.05 9.63
N GLN A 158 -3.34 -4.77 10.77
CA GLN A 158 -3.23 -5.74 11.87
C GLN A 158 -4.61 -6.06 12.46
N ALA A 159 -5.40 -5.03 12.77
CA ALA A 159 -6.74 -5.18 13.32
C ALA A 159 -7.68 -5.91 12.34
N ALA A 160 -7.68 -5.50 11.07
CA ALA A 160 -8.49 -6.13 10.03
C ALA A 160 -8.09 -7.58 9.77
N SER A 161 -6.79 -7.90 9.81
CA SER A 161 -6.32 -9.28 9.64
C SER A 161 -6.80 -10.18 10.78
N LEU A 162 -6.68 -9.72 12.03
CA LEU A 162 -7.17 -10.46 13.20
C LEU A 162 -8.68 -10.71 13.13
N GLN A 163 -9.47 -9.69 12.78
CA GLN A 163 -10.93 -9.79 12.74
C GLN A 163 -11.43 -10.67 11.59
N SER A 164 -10.80 -10.58 10.42
CA SER A 164 -11.19 -11.34 9.22
C SER A 164 -10.60 -12.74 9.15
N LYS A 165 -9.51 -13.00 9.88
CA LYS A 165 -8.65 -14.18 9.73
C LYS A 165 -7.94 -14.25 8.36
N ILE A 166 -8.01 -13.18 7.56
CA ILE A 166 -7.36 -13.07 6.26
C ILE A 166 -6.01 -12.37 6.45
N PRO A 167 -4.90 -12.94 5.98
CA PRO A 167 -3.62 -12.25 6.03
C PRO A 167 -3.60 -11.03 5.11
N VAL A 168 -2.91 -9.97 5.52
CA VAL A 168 -2.86 -8.69 4.80
C VAL A 168 -1.45 -8.42 4.30
N LEU A 169 -1.34 -8.09 3.02
CA LEU A 169 -0.16 -7.47 2.40
C LEU A 169 -0.39 -5.95 2.46
N HIS A 170 0.22 -5.30 3.45
CA HIS A 170 0.26 -3.85 3.56
C HIS A 170 1.45 -3.33 2.77
N PHE A 171 1.23 -2.49 1.76
CA PHE A 171 2.31 -1.99 0.92
C PHE A 171 2.29 -0.49 0.71
N PHE A 172 3.47 0.02 0.40
CA PHE A 172 3.74 1.42 0.10
C PHE A 172 4.94 1.51 -0.83
N ASP A 173 5.06 2.61 -1.56
CA ASP A 173 6.00 2.70 -2.67
C ASP A 173 7.45 2.78 -2.19
N GLY A 174 8.28 1.87 -2.71
CA GLY A 174 9.70 1.81 -2.41
C GLY A 174 10.42 3.11 -2.77
N PHE A 175 11.26 3.57 -1.86
CA PHE A 175 11.89 4.90 -1.85
C PHE A 175 10.89 6.05 -1.72
N ARG A 176 9.97 6.19 -2.68
CA ARG A 176 9.06 7.33 -2.81
C ARG A 176 8.20 7.56 -1.56
N THR A 177 7.83 6.50 -0.85
CA THR A 177 7.16 6.56 0.46
C THR A 177 8.06 5.97 1.55
N SER A 178 8.73 4.85 1.29
CA SER A 178 9.49 4.15 2.33
C SER A 178 10.68 4.93 2.89
N HIS A 179 11.27 5.84 2.08
CA HIS A 179 12.43 6.66 2.45
C HIS A 179 12.12 8.16 2.46
N GLU A 180 10.86 8.54 2.23
CA GLU A 180 10.43 9.92 2.36
C GLU A 180 10.28 10.28 3.84
N LEU A 181 11.16 11.16 4.32
CA LEU A 181 11.12 11.67 5.67
C LEU A 181 9.97 12.68 5.77
N SER A 182 9.02 12.47 6.69
CA SER A 182 7.86 13.32 6.85
C SER A 182 7.52 13.57 8.31
N LYS A 183 6.95 14.75 8.62
CA LYS A 183 6.37 15.02 9.94
C LYS A 183 5.01 14.32 10.07
N LEU A 184 4.98 13.28 10.89
CA LEU A 184 3.81 12.44 11.15
C LEU A 184 3.17 12.76 12.49
N ASP A 185 1.86 12.60 12.54
CA ASP A 185 1.06 12.63 13.76
C ASP A 185 0.98 11.19 14.30
N LEU A 186 1.68 10.91 15.41
CA LEU A 186 1.75 9.55 15.95
C LEU A 186 0.40 9.09 16.50
N ILE A 187 0.20 7.77 16.48
CA ILE A 187 -0.89 7.11 17.19
C ILE A 187 -0.40 6.87 18.62
N ASP A 188 -1.16 7.33 19.61
CA ASP A 188 -0.84 7.06 21.00
C ASP A 188 -1.06 5.58 21.34
N THR A 189 -0.32 5.07 22.33
CA THR A 189 -0.33 3.64 22.67
C THR A 189 -1.71 3.15 23.14
N GLU A 190 -2.54 4.01 23.73
CA GLU A 190 -3.90 3.64 24.16
C GLU A 190 -4.80 3.40 22.93
N SER A 191 -4.71 4.26 21.92
CA SER A 191 -5.38 4.08 20.63
C SER A 191 -4.89 2.83 19.90
N VAL A 192 -3.57 2.56 19.90
CA VAL A 192 -3.04 1.30 19.34
C VAL A 192 -3.62 0.09 20.08
N ARG A 193 -3.64 0.14 21.41
CA ARG A 193 -4.19 -0.94 22.24
C ARG A 193 -5.69 -1.15 21.98
N ALA A 194 -6.46 -0.08 21.84
CA ALA A 194 -7.90 -0.14 21.60
C ALA A 194 -8.26 -0.73 20.21
N MET A 195 -7.34 -0.64 19.24
CA MET A 195 -7.53 -1.24 17.91
C MET A 195 -7.31 -2.75 17.88
N ILE A 196 -6.55 -3.31 18.83
CA ILE A 196 -6.18 -4.73 18.83
C ILE A 196 -6.96 -5.49 19.90
N SER A 197 -7.93 -6.30 19.48
CA SER A 197 -8.80 -7.07 20.39
C SER A 197 -8.08 -8.28 21.01
N ASP A 198 -8.03 -8.32 22.34
CA ASP A 198 -7.52 -9.47 23.10
C ASP A 198 -8.38 -10.73 22.89
N GLU A 199 -9.69 -10.58 22.67
CA GLU A 199 -10.59 -11.70 22.38
C GLU A 199 -10.25 -12.35 21.04
N LEU A 200 -9.93 -11.55 20.01
CA LEU A 200 -9.51 -12.07 18.71
C LEU A 200 -8.14 -12.74 18.78
N ILE A 201 -7.24 -12.22 19.62
CA ILE A 201 -5.95 -12.87 19.90
C ILE A 201 -6.16 -14.20 20.61
N ALA A 202 -7.06 -14.26 21.60
CA ALA A 202 -7.42 -15.49 22.27
C ALA A 202 -8.03 -16.51 21.30
N ASP A 203 -8.92 -16.10 20.38
CA ASP A 203 -9.45 -16.96 19.32
C ASP A 203 -8.35 -17.48 18.39
N PHE A 204 -7.42 -16.63 17.97
CA PHE A 204 -6.25 -17.05 17.19
C PHE A 204 -5.40 -18.09 17.94
N ARG A 205 -5.07 -17.83 19.21
CA ARG A 205 -4.28 -18.75 20.05
C ARG A 205 -5.00 -20.06 20.33
N SER A 206 -6.33 -20.05 20.45
CA SER A 206 -7.12 -21.27 20.64
C SER A 206 -7.03 -22.25 19.46
N ARG A 207 -6.65 -21.73 18.28
CA ARG A 207 -6.41 -22.51 17.06
C ARG A 207 -4.95 -22.89 16.87
N ALA A 208 -4.06 -22.64 17.84
CA ALA A 208 -2.66 -23.05 17.73
C ALA A 208 -2.52 -24.57 17.69
N MET A 209 -1.47 -25.07 17.01
CA MET A 209 -1.07 -26.46 17.09
C MET A 209 -0.41 -26.72 18.45
N THR A 210 -1.04 -27.57 19.26
CA THR A 210 -0.52 -27.99 20.57
C THR A 210 -0.71 -29.50 20.76
N PRO A 211 0.25 -30.21 21.38
CA PRO A 211 0.08 -31.62 21.74
C PRO A 211 -1.10 -31.89 22.68
N GLU A 212 -1.55 -30.89 23.46
CA GLU A 212 -2.67 -31.03 24.41
C GLU A 212 -4.04 -31.06 23.72
N ASN A 213 -4.13 -30.43 22.54
CA ASN A 213 -5.34 -30.42 21.69
C ASN A 213 -4.92 -30.51 20.20
N PRO A 214 -4.48 -31.69 19.73
CA PRO A 214 -3.83 -31.81 18.44
C PRO A 214 -4.82 -31.67 17.28
N VAL A 215 -4.39 -30.99 16.23
CA VAL A 215 -5.12 -30.84 14.96
C VAL A 215 -4.20 -31.19 13.79
N LEU A 216 -4.76 -31.76 12.72
CA LEU A 216 -4.05 -31.98 11.47
C LEU A 216 -4.29 -30.80 10.52
N ARG A 217 -3.22 -30.25 9.93
CA ARG A 217 -3.27 -29.21 8.89
C ARG A 217 -2.37 -29.56 7.72
N GLY A 218 -2.68 -29.01 6.55
CA GLY A 218 -1.88 -29.23 5.35
C GLY A 218 -1.89 -30.67 4.85
N SER A 219 -3.03 -31.37 4.94
CA SER A 219 -3.18 -32.70 4.35
C SER A 219 -3.04 -32.67 2.82
N SER A 220 -2.84 -33.85 2.24
CA SER A 220 -2.99 -34.07 0.80
C SER A 220 -4.44 -34.44 0.50
N GLN A 221 -5.05 -33.76 -0.47
CA GLN A 221 -6.46 -33.95 -0.85
C GLN A 221 -6.57 -34.36 -2.32
N ASN A 222 -7.44 -35.33 -2.58
CA ASN A 222 -7.76 -35.78 -3.94
C ASN A 222 -8.83 -34.87 -4.58
N PRO A 223 -9.09 -35.03 -5.90
CA PRO A 223 -10.09 -34.23 -6.62
C PRO A 223 -11.53 -34.34 -6.10
N ASP A 224 -11.83 -35.37 -5.30
CA ASP A 224 -13.13 -35.62 -4.70
C ASP A 224 -13.53 -34.61 -3.62
N VAL A 225 -12.56 -33.94 -2.97
CA VAL A 225 -12.82 -32.99 -1.88
C VAL A 225 -12.09 -31.65 -2.01
N TYR A 226 -11.02 -31.57 -2.82
CA TYR A 226 -10.18 -30.36 -2.89
C TYR A 226 -10.96 -29.11 -3.30
N PHE A 227 -11.83 -29.23 -4.32
CA PHE A 227 -12.58 -28.07 -4.81
C PHE A 227 -13.56 -27.56 -3.74
N GLN A 228 -14.31 -28.47 -3.11
CA GLN A 228 -15.24 -28.14 -2.04
C GLN A 228 -14.53 -27.46 -0.87
N ALA A 229 -13.37 -27.99 -0.46
CA ALA A 229 -12.56 -27.40 0.60
C ALA A 229 -12.05 -26.00 0.21
N ARG A 230 -11.65 -25.80 -1.05
CA ARG A 230 -11.14 -24.50 -1.52
C ARG A 230 -12.21 -23.41 -1.49
N GLU A 231 -13.46 -23.74 -1.76
CA GLU A 231 -14.59 -22.79 -1.73
C GLU A 231 -15.07 -22.43 -0.32
N THR A 232 -14.68 -23.18 0.72
CA THR A 232 -15.12 -22.91 2.11
C THR A 232 -14.66 -21.56 2.65
N VAL A 233 -13.62 -20.96 2.06
CA VAL A 233 -13.08 -19.67 2.51
C VAL A 233 -13.91 -18.48 2.03
N ASN A 234 -14.77 -18.64 1.02
CA ASN A 234 -15.49 -17.55 0.36
C ASN A 234 -16.22 -16.59 1.33
N PRO A 235 -16.93 -17.06 2.37
CA PRO A 235 -17.60 -16.17 3.32
C PRO A 235 -16.65 -15.24 4.09
N PHE A 236 -15.37 -15.62 4.28
CA PHE A 236 -14.38 -14.76 4.94
C PHE A 236 -13.96 -13.62 4.01
N TYR A 237 -13.68 -13.94 2.74
CA TYR A 237 -13.29 -12.94 1.74
C TYR A 237 -14.44 -11.98 1.40
N GLN A 238 -15.68 -12.47 1.35
CA GLN A 238 -16.87 -11.63 1.13
C GLN A 238 -17.07 -10.59 2.24
N LYS A 239 -16.72 -10.93 3.49
CA LYS A 239 -16.84 -10.01 4.64
C LYS A 239 -15.65 -9.07 4.81
N MET A 240 -14.52 -9.36 4.18
CA MET A 240 -13.28 -8.62 4.38
C MET A 240 -13.40 -7.12 4.07
N PRO A 241 -14.03 -6.67 2.96
CA PRO A 241 -14.20 -5.24 2.71
C PRO A 241 -14.98 -4.51 3.80
N ASP A 242 -16.05 -5.12 4.33
CA ASP A 242 -16.84 -4.53 5.41
C ASP A 242 -16.03 -4.45 6.71
N ILE A 243 -15.27 -5.50 7.03
CA ILE A 243 -14.37 -5.51 8.19
C ILE A 243 -13.32 -4.39 8.07
N VAL A 244 -12.66 -4.26 6.92
CA VAL A 244 -11.64 -3.22 6.71
C VAL A 244 -12.25 -1.83 6.88
N GLN A 245 -13.45 -1.58 6.33
CA GLN A 245 -14.12 -0.29 6.49
C GLN A 245 -14.50 -0.02 7.95
N GLN A 246 -15.04 -1.01 8.68
CA GLN A 246 -15.34 -0.87 10.10
C GLN A 246 -14.09 -0.54 10.93
N VAL A 247 -12.96 -1.16 10.62
CA VAL A 247 -11.68 -0.90 11.28
C VAL A 247 -11.16 0.51 10.93
N MET A 248 -11.33 0.98 9.68
CA MET A 248 -11.03 2.36 9.30
C MET A 248 -11.91 3.37 10.06
N ASP A 249 -13.20 3.07 10.24
CA ASP A 249 -14.12 3.93 10.99
C ASP A 249 -13.80 3.94 12.49
N GLN A 250 -13.43 2.79 13.07
CA GLN A 250 -12.92 2.72 14.45
C GLN A 250 -11.65 3.54 14.61
N PHE A 251 -10.71 3.42 13.67
CA PHE A 251 -9.48 4.20 13.67
C PHE A 251 -9.77 5.71 13.63
N ALA A 252 -10.73 6.13 12.82
CA ALA A 252 -11.17 7.52 12.73
C ALA A 252 -11.76 8.02 14.05
N ASN A 253 -12.57 7.21 14.73
CA ASN A 253 -13.13 7.55 16.03
C ASN A 253 -12.05 7.77 17.11
N LEU A 254 -10.95 7.02 17.05
CA LEU A 254 -9.84 7.12 18.00
C LEU A 254 -8.89 8.27 17.68
N THR A 255 -8.59 8.49 16.39
CA THR A 255 -7.48 9.36 15.97
C THR A 255 -7.92 10.64 15.25
N GLY A 256 -9.18 10.71 14.82
CA GLY A 256 -9.73 11.78 13.98
C GLY A 256 -9.39 11.68 12.49
N ARG A 257 -8.63 10.67 12.05
CA ARG A 257 -8.24 10.49 10.64
C ARG A 257 -9.11 9.42 9.98
N GLN A 258 -9.94 9.82 9.02
CA GLN A 258 -10.88 8.94 8.33
C GLN A 258 -10.26 8.36 7.05
N TYR A 259 -10.53 7.09 6.81
CA TYR A 259 -10.18 6.40 5.56
C TYR A 259 -11.40 5.71 4.95
N GLN A 260 -11.33 5.47 3.65
CA GLN A 260 -12.30 4.69 2.89
C GLN A 260 -11.55 3.72 1.99
N LEU A 261 -12.15 2.55 1.71
CA LEU A 261 -11.56 1.55 0.81
C LEU A 261 -11.19 2.17 -0.56
N PHE A 262 -12.08 3.01 -1.06
CA PHE A 262 -11.95 3.83 -2.24
C PHE A 262 -12.38 5.25 -1.86
N GLU A 263 -11.52 6.24 -2.08
CA GLU A 263 -11.84 7.63 -1.74
C GLU A 263 -11.85 8.46 -3.00
N TYR A 264 -13.00 9.07 -3.27
CA TYR A 264 -13.14 10.07 -4.32
C TYR A 264 -12.69 11.44 -3.85
N VAL A 265 -11.91 12.14 -4.67
CA VAL A 265 -11.58 13.55 -4.48
C VAL A 265 -11.74 14.30 -5.80
N GLY A 266 -12.39 15.46 -5.78
CA GLY A 266 -12.52 16.35 -6.93
C GLY A 266 -13.90 16.99 -7.02
N HIS A 267 -14.23 17.51 -8.21
CA HIS A 267 -15.50 18.17 -8.46
C HIS A 267 -16.67 17.17 -8.32
N PRO A 268 -17.78 17.49 -7.63
CA PRO A 268 -18.91 16.56 -7.46
C PRO A 268 -19.60 16.17 -8.77
N GLU A 269 -19.48 17.02 -9.80
CA GLU A 269 -19.93 16.75 -11.17
C GLU A 269 -18.76 16.48 -12.13
N ALA A 270 -17.72 15.76 -11.69
CA ALA A 270 -16.59 15.49 -12.58
C ALA A 270 -17.02 14.70 -13.83
N GLU A 271 -16.43 15.06 -14.97
CA GLU A 271 -16.64 14.37 -16.25
C GLU A 271 -15.50 13.39 -16.55
N LYS A 272 -14.32 13.65 -15.98
CA LYS A 272 -13.08 12.89 -16.18
C LYS A 272 -12.50 12.49 -14.83
N VAL A 273 -12.17 11.22 -14.65
CA VAL A 273 -11.59 10.69 -13.40
C VAL A 273 -10.31 9.92 -13.64
N ILE A 274 -9.33 10.06 -12.74
CA ILE A 274 -8.15 9.19 -12.67
C ILE A 274 -8.29 8.22 -11.48
N MET A 275 -8.02 6.94 -11.68
CA MET A 275 -7.96 5.94 -10.62
C MET A 275 -6.54 5.42 -10.46
N LEU A 276 -6.02 5.42 -9.24
CA LEU A 276 -4.66 4.95 -8.96
C LEU A 276 -4.46 4.58 -7.49
N MET A 277 -3.30 4.00 -7.23
CA MET A 277 -2.90 3.47 -5.93
C MET A 277 -1.45 3.85 -5.63
N GLY A 278 -1.10 3.97 -4.35
CA GLY A 278 0.24 4.34 -3.90
C GLY A 278 0.50 5.84 -4.01
N SER A 279 1.76 6.23 -3.86
CA SER A 279 2.18 7.64 -3.75
C SER A 279 1.82 8.53 -4.94
N GLY A 280 1.61 7.96 -6.13
CA GLY A 280 1.09 8.72 -7.27
C GLY A 280 -0.24 9.39 -6.97
N ALA A 281 -1.04 8.82 -6.07
CA ALA A 281 -2.32 9.36 -5.63
C ALA A 281 -2.19 10.71 -4.90
N GLU A 282 -1.09 10.95 -4.19
CA GLU A 282 -0.87 12.24 -3.51
C GLU A 282 -0.55 13.35 -4.50
N THR A 283 0.31 13.09 -5.49
CA THR A 283 0.57 14.05 -6.58
C THR A 283 -0.69 14.31 -7.41
N ALA A 284 -1.46 13.26 -7.70
CA ALA A 284 -2.72 13.39 -8.43
C ALA A 284 -3.73 14.23 -7.64
N HIS A 285 -3.81 14.04 -6.32
CA HIS A 285 -4.71 14.78 -5.43
C HIS A 285 -4.37 16.27 -5.42
N GLU A 286 -3.09 16.61 -5.22
CA GLU A 286 -2.64 18.01 -5.30
C GLU A 286 -3.00 18.66 -6.64
N THR A 287 -2.82 17.91 -7.73
CA THR A 287 -3.11 18.41 -9.08
C THR A 287 -4.61 18.59 -9.32
N VAL A 288 -5.44 17.64 -8.88
CA VAL A 288 -6.91 17.70 -8.97
C VAL A 288 -7.44 18.85 -8.14
N ASP A 289 -6.93 19.07 -6.93
CA ASP A 289 -7.31 20.19 -6.09
C ASP A 289 -7.00 21.52 -6.77
N TYR A 290 -5.81 21.65 -7.34
CA TYR A 290 -5.41 22.86 -8.06
C TYR A 290 -6.29 23.13 -9.29
N LEU A 291 -6.49 22.12 -10.14
CA LEU A 291 -7.29 22.26 -11.36
C LEU A 291 -8.78 22.49 -11.06
N THR A 292 -9.34 21.84 -10.05
CA THR A 292 -10.74 22.02 -9.63
C THR A 292 -10.97 23.43 -9.09
N LYS A 293 -10.03 23.98 -8.29
CA LYS A 293 -10.06 25.39 -7.86
C LYS A 293 -10.03 26.38 -9.04
N ASN A 294 -9.48 25.96 -10.17
CA ASN A 294 -9.44 26.73 -11.42
C ASN A 294 -10.60 26.42 -12.38
N GLY A 295 -11.63 25.70 -11.92
CA GLY A 295 -12.88 25.49 -12.64
C GLY A 295 -12.97 24.21 -13.49
N GLU A 296 -11.96 23.35 -13.45
CA GLU A 296 -12.01 22.05 -14.13
C GLU A 296 -12.98 21.07 -13.43
N LYS A 297 -13.85 20.42 -14.20
CA LYS A 297 -14.75 19.36 -13.71
C LYS A 297 -14.09 18.00 -13.76
N ILE A 298 -13.11 17.79 -12.89
CA ILE A 298 -12.33 16.56 -12.82
C ILE A 298 -12.30 15.98 -11.41
N GLY A 299 -11.92 14.71 -11.32
CA GLY A 299 -11.70 14.06 -10.03
C GLY A 299 -10.71 12.91 -10.11
N MET A 300 -10.49 12.28 -8.97
CA MET A 300 -9.67 11.09 -8.84
C MET A 300 -10.20 10.16 -7.76
N ILE A 301 -9.76 8.91 -7.81
CA ILE A 301 -10.07 7.90 -6.80
C ILE A 301 -8.77 7.28 -6.29
N LYS A 302 -8.57 7.38 -4.98
CA LYS A 302 -7.51 6.67 -4.26
C LYS A 302 -7.99 5.27 -3.92
N ILE A 303 -7.26 4.26 -4.39
CA ILE A 303 -7.55 2.87 -4.07
C ILE A 303 -6.67 2.43 -2.92
N ARG A 304 -7.29 2.10 -1.77
CA ARG A 304 -6.58 1.58 -0.60
C ARG A 304 -6.72 0.07 -0.53
N LEU A 305 -7.95 -0.47 -0.52
CA LEU A 305 -8.17 -1.92 -0.55
C LEU A 305 -8.24 -2.41 -2.00
N PHE A 306 -7.13 -2.94 -2.50
CA PHE A 306 -7.06 -3.52 -3.84
C PHE A 306 -7.58 -4.96 -3.89
N ARG A 307 -7.37 -5.73 -2.81
CA ARG A 307 -7.92 -7.09 -2.66
C ARG A 307 -8.45 -7.31 -1.25
N PRO A 308 -9.62 -7.96 -1.09
CA PRO A 308 -10.64 -8.20 -2.11
C PRO A 308 -11.20 -6.89 -2.65
N LEU A 309 -11.49 -6.82 -3.95
CA LEU A 309 -12.05 -5.62 -4.56
C LEU A 309 -13.57 -5.59 -4.35
N ASP A 310 -14.06 -4.64 -3.57
CA ASP A 310 -15.49 -4.37 -3.44
C ASP A 310 -15.97 -3.51 -4.62
N VAL A 311 -16.37 -4.20 -5.69
CA VAL A 311 -16.85 -3.59 -6.95
C VAL A 311 -17.99 -2.61 -6.70
N LYS A 312 -18.95 -2.99 -5.83
CA LYS A 312 -20.11 -2.15 -5.55
C LYS A 312 -19.69 -0.83 -4.92
N ARG A 313 -18.83 -0.86 -3.89
CA ARG A 313 -18.35 0.36 -3.22
C ARG A 313 -17.45 1.19 -4.12
N LEU A 314 -16.62 0.55 -4.96
CA LEU A 314 -15.80 1.25 -5.96
C LEU A 314 -16.67 2.06 -6.93
N LEU A 315 -17.73 1.46 -7.48
CA LEU A 315 -18.60 2.15 -8.43
C LEU A 315 -19.45 3.25 -7.76
N GLN A 316 -19.85 3.05 -6.50
CA GLN A 316 -20.64 4.02 -5.74
C GLN A 316 -19.92 5.34 -5.46
N VAL A 317 -18.58 5.35 -5.39
CA VAL A 317 -17.82 6.59 -5.17
C VAL A 317 -17.59 7.40 -6.45
N ILE A 318 -17.90 6.84 -7.62
CA ILE A 318 -17.71 7.51 -8.92
C ILE A 318 -18.92 8.42 -9.18
N PRO A 319 -18.74 9.72 -9.47
CA PRO A 319 -19.85 10.58 -9.88
C PRO A 319 -20.56 10.07 -11.15
N LEU A 320 -21.88 10.14 -11.18
CA LEU A 320 -22.69 9.68 -12.31
C LEU A 320 -22.44 10.49 -13.60
N THR A 321 -21.85 11.68 -13.48
CA THR A 321 -21.49 12.56 -14.61
C THR A 321 -20.22 12.11 -15.33
N VAL A 322 -19.49 11.12 -14.81
CA VAL A 322 -18.23 10.67 -15.39
C VAL A 322 -18.46 10.02 -16.75
N THR A 323 -17.75 10.52 -17.75
CA THR A 323 -17.78 10.02 -19.13
C THR A 323 -16.49 9.33 -19.54
N SER A 324 -15.38 9.64 -18.87
CA SER A 324 -14.05 9.12 -19.17
C SER A 324 -13.24 8.82 -17.91
N ILE A 325 -12.55 7.69 -17.88
CA ILE A 325 -11.74 7.22 -16.75
C ILE A 325 -10.37 6.81 -17.26
N ALA A 326 -9.30 7.35 -16.67
CA ALA A 326 -7.95 6.81 -16.81
C ALA A 326 -7.57 5.99 -15.58
N VAL A 327 -7.22 4.72 -15.78
CA VAL A 327 -6.75 3.84 -14.72
C VAL A 327 -5.24 3.72 -14.83
N LEU A 328 -4.52 4.08 -13.76
CA LEU A 328 -3.07 4.13 -13.76
C LEU A 328 -2.48 2.98 -12.94
N ASP A 329 -1.73 2.13 -13.63
CA ASP A 329 -1.04 1.00 -13.05
C ASP A 329 0.46 1.31 -12.93
N ARG A 330 1.00 1.14 -11.72
CA ARG A 330 2.44 1.27 -11.46
C ARG A 330 3.16 -0.06 -11.70
N THR A 331 2.86 -0.73 -12.81
CA THR A 331 3.44 -2.03 -13.18
C THR A 331 3.40 -2.22 -14.69
N LYS A 332 3.97 -3.31 -15.19
CA LYS A 332 3.81 -3.77 -16.57
C LYS A 332 3.66 -5.28 -16.58
N GLU A 333 2.60 -5.77 -17.22
CA GLU A 333 2.43 -7.20 -17.54
C GLU A 333 2.62 -7.39 -19.06
N PRO A 334 3.83 -7.76 -19.54
CA PRO A 334 4.08 -7.91 -20.97
C PRO A 334 3.15 -8.94 -21.61
N GLY A 335 2.46 -8.55 -22.69
CA GLY A 335 1.54 -9.41 -23.43
C GLY A 335 0.14 -9.54 -22.81
N ALA A 336 -0.12 -8.96 -21.64
CA ALA A 336 -1.46 -8.92 -21.08
C ALA A 336 -2.37 -7.96 -21.88
N ALA A 337 -3.68 -8.22 -21.86
CA ALA A 337 -4.70 -7.35 -22.45
C ALA A 337 -4.85 -5.98 -21.73
N GLY A 338 -4.10 -5.79 -20.65
CA GLY A 338 -4.06 -4.60 -19.81
C GLY A 338 -3.47 -4.94 -18.44
N GLU A 339 -3.10 -3.90 -17.69
CA GLU A 339 -2.55 -4.02 -16.35
C GLU A 339 -3.62 -4.42 -15.30
N PRO A 340 -3.22 -4.89 -14.10
CA PRO A 340 -4.15 -5.47 -13.13
C PRO A 340 -5.31 -4.56 -12.73
N LEU A 341 -5.05 -3.32 -12.32
CA LEU A 341 -6.11 -2.43 -11.85
C LEU A 341 -7.01 -2.00 -13.01
N TYR A 342 -6.44 -1.68 -14.17
CA TYR A 342 -7.23 -1.40 -15.37
C TYR A 342 -8.20 -2.54 -15.70
N LYS A 343 -7.74 -3.79 -15.68
CA LYS A 343 -8.61 -4.96 -15.96
C LYS A 343 -9.72 -5.10 -14.92
N ASP A 344 -9.40 -4.91 -13.64
CA ASP A 344 -10.40 -4.98 -12.57
C ASP A 344 -11.49 -3.91 -12.74
N VAL A 345 -11.11 -2.68 -13.10
CA VAL A 345 -12.07 -1.58 -13.34
C VAL A 345 -12.92 -1.85 -14.57
N VAL A 346 -12.34 -2.35 -15.66
CA VAL A 346 -13.10 -2.75 -16.86
C VAL A 346 -14.10 -3.85 -16.53
N THR A 347 -13.70 -4.87 -15.79
CA THR A 347 -14.57 -5.96 -15.35
C THR A 347 -15.69 -5.43 -14.43
N ALA A 348 -15.37 -4.58 -13.46
CA ALA A 348 -16.34 -3.98 -12.55
C ALA A 348 -17.48 -3.27 -13.29
N PHE A 349 -17.16 -2.44 -14.29
CA PHE A 349 -18.17 -1.78 -15.11
C PHE A 349 -18.93 -2.76 -16.01
N ALA A 350 -18.26 -3.76 -16.59
CA ALA A 350 -18.91 -4.75 -17.46
C ALA A 350 -19.93 -5.61 -16.68
N GLU A 351 -19.59 -6.03 -15.46
CA GLU A 351 -20.49 -6.77 -14.57
C GLU A 351 -21.68 -5.90 -14.16
N GLN A 352 -21.43 -4.67 -13.71
CA GLN A 352 -22.49 -3.76 -13.28
C GLN A 352 -23.48 -3.41 -14.41
N LEU A 353 -23.01 -3.30 -15.66
CA LEU A 353 -23.90 -3.08 -16.82
C LEU A 353 -24.78 -4.28 -17.16
N SER A 354 -24.41 -5.47 -16.65
CA SER A 354 -25.19 -6.70 -16.79
C SER A 354 -26.20 -6.89 -15.65
N ASP A 355 -26.16 -6.06 -14.61
CA ASP A 355 -27.10 -6.09 -13.49
C ASP A 355 -28.51 -5.62 -13.91
N GLU A 356 -29.54 -6.09 -13.21
CA GLU A 356 -30.93 -5.69 -13.46
C GLU A 356 -31.17 -4.18 -13.25
N GLN A 357 -30.42 -3.57 -12.33
CA GLN A 357 -30.49 -2.14 -12.01
C GLN A 357 -29.09 -1.53 -12.06
N PRO A 358 -28.60 -1.21 -13.28
CA PRO A 358 -27.26 -0.69 -13.44
C PRO A 358 -27.13 0.71 -12.83
N LEU A 359 -26.05 0.95 -12.07
CA LEU A 359 -25.71 2.28 -11.53
C LEU A 359 -25.38 3.29 -12.65
N PHE A 360 -24.66 2.83 -13.68
CA PHE A 360 -24.37 3.60 -14.88
C PHE A 360 -25.15 3.04 -16.06
N GLU A 361 -25.81 3.90 -16.84
CA GLU A 361 -26.57 3.47 -18.03
C GLU A 361 -25.66 2.99 -19.18
N LYS A 362 -24.41 3.47 -19.20
CA LYS A 362 -23.43 3.16 -20.23
C LYS A 362 -22.03 3.06 -19.62
N MET A 363 -21.16 2.30 -20.29
CA MET A 363 -19.76 2.25 -19.93
C MET A 363 -19.09 3.61 -20.23
N PRO A 364 -18.42 4.25 -19.26
CA PRO A 364 -17.56 5.39 -19.58
C PRO A 364 -16.41 4.93 -20.47
N LYS A 365 -15.73 5.88 -21.13
CA LYS A 365 -14.50 5.58 -21.86
C LYS A 365 -13.39 5.28 -20.85
N ILE A 366 -13.08 3.99 -20.65
CA ILE A 366 -12.01 3.55 -19.75
C ILE A 366 -10.73 3.35 -20.55
N VAL A 367 -9.64 3.97 -20.13
CA VAL A 367 -8.29 3.80 -20.69
C VAL A 367 -7.29 3.43 -19.60
N GLY A 368 -6.39 2.51 -19.91
CA GLY A 368 -5.28 2.10 -19.03
C GLY A 368 -4.00 2.85 -19.39
N GLY A 369 -3.26 3.27 -18.35
CA GLY A 369 -1.97 3.93 -18.48
C GLY A 369 -0.96 3.37 -17.49
N ARG A 370 0.32 3.34 -17.90
CA ARG A 370 1.43 2.99 -17.01
C ARG A 370 2.23 4.22 -16.62
N TYR A 371 2.63 4.27 -15.37
CA TYR A 371 3.44 5.36 -14.81
C TYR A 371 4.43 4.83 -13.78
N GLY A 372 5.47 5.61 -13.49
CA GLY A 372 6.22 5.46 -12.24
C GLY A 372 7.00 4.15 -12.05
N LEU A 373 7.19 3.34 -13.10
CA LEU A 373 7.99 2.11 -13.05
C LEU A 373 9.40 2.45 -12.55
N SER A 374 9.91 1.67 -11.60
CA SER A 374 11.24 1.86 -11.02
C SER A 374 11.51 3.29 -10.51
N SER A 375 10.58 3.85 -9.75
CA SER A 375 10.61 5.24 -9.24
C SER A 375 10.81 6.30 -10.34
N LYS A 376 10.38 6.03 -11.57
CA LYS A 376 10.26 7.11 -12.58
C LYS A 376 9.37 8.21 -11.99
N GLU A 377 9.78 9.46 -12.19
CA GLU A 377 9.03 10.61 -11.69
C GLU A 377 7.58 10.61 -12.18
N PHE A 378 6.69 11.11 -11.32
CA PHE A 378 5.29 11.33 -11.63
C PHE A 378 4.88 12.68 -11.05
N THR A 379 4.81 13.69 -11.92
CA THR A 379 4.70 15.10 -11.53
C THR A 379 3.30 15.66 -11.86
N PRO A 380 2.93 16.85 -11.34
CA PRO A 380 1.66 17.48 -11.70
C PRO A 380 1.47 17.71 -13.20
N GLY A 381 2.55 18.02 -13.94
CA GLY A 381 2.50 18.18 -15.39
C GLY A 381 2.11 16.89 -16.11
N MET A 382 2.57 15.74 -15.60
CA MET A 382 2.19 14.41 -16.09
C MET A 382 0.72 14.08 -15.78
N VAL A 383 0.24 14.42 -14.59
CA VAL A 383 -1.19 14.26 -14.23
C VAL A 383 -2.08 15.10 -15.13
N LYS A 384 -1.71 16.37 -15.35
CA LYS A 384 -2.44 17.26 -16.27
C LYS A 384 -2.50 16.68 -17.68
N ALA A 385 -1.38 16.19 -18.21
CA ALA A 385 -1.32 15.59 -19.54
C ALA A 385 -2.29 14.40 -19.71
N ILE A 386 -2.55 13.64 -18.64
CA ILE A 386 -3.53 12.55 -18.65
C ILE A 386 -4.95 13.11 -18.77
N PHE A 387 -5.29 14.16 -18.00
CA PHE A 387 -6.60 14.81 -18.12
C PHE A 387 -6.81 15.48 -19.47
N ASP A 388 -5.78 16.12 -20.03
CA ASP A 388 -5.81 16.69 -21.38
C ASP A 388 -6.07 15.60 -22.42
N MET A 389 -5.37 14.47 -22.32
CA MET A 389 -5.59 13.29 -23.18
C MET A 389 -7.02 12.74 -23.06
N LEU A 390 -7.60 12.69 -21.85
CA LEU A 390 -8.99 12.28 -21.66
C LEU A 390 -10.00 13.25 -22.28
N ALA A 391 -9.66 14.55 -22.38
CA ALA A 391 -10.52 15.58 -22.93
C ALA A 391 -10.48 15.63 -24.46
N GLU A 392 -9.31 15.41 -25.05
CA GLU A 392 -9.11 15.52 -26.50
C GLU A 392 -9.34 14.20 -27.24
N GLN A 393 -8.48 13.21 -27.01
CA GLN A 393 -8.52 11.93 -27.69
C GLN A 393 -8.03 10.81 -26.75
N PRO A 394 -8.97 10.14 -26.04
CA PRO A 394 -8.63 9.07 -25.11
C PRO A 394 -7.80 7.95 -25.77
N LYS A 395 -6.52 7.92 -25.44
CA LYS A 395 -5.54 6.93 -25.89
C LYS A 395 -5.46 5.82 -24.85
N ASN A 396 -5.81 4.59 -25.25
CA ASN A 396 -5.66 3.43 -24.38
C ASN A 396 -4.21 2.92 -24.39
N ASN A 397 -3.82 2.18 -23.35
CA ASN A 397 -2.52 1.52 -23.22
C ASN A 397 -1.33 2.50 -23.31
N PHE A 398 -1.50 3.70 -22.76
CA PHE A 398 -0.50 4.76 -22.84
C PHE A 398 0.60 4.60 -21.78
N THR A 399 1.68 5.36 -21.94
CA THR A 399 2.72 5.56 -20.92
C THR A 399 2.89 7.05 -20.63
N ILE A 400 3.34 7.39 -19.43
CA ILE A 400 3.65 8.77 -19.03
C ILE A 400 4.97 8.81 -18.27
N GLY A 401 5.78 9.87 -18.49
CA GLY A 401 7.11 10.02 -17.89
C GLY A 401 8.26 9.40 -18.69
N ILE A 402 8.00 8.94 -19.92
CA ILE A 402 9.01 8.50 -20.89
C ILE A 402 8.67 9.04 -22.28
N HIS A 403 9.67 9.10 -23.17
CA HIS A 403 9.46 9.31 -24.60
C HIS A 403 9.59 7.96 -25.30
N ASP A 404 8.46 7.39 -25.70
CA ASP A 404 8.41 6.12 -26.43
C ASP A 404 8.25 6.41 -27.92
N ASP A 405 9.39 6.51 -28.60
CA ASP A 405 9.51 6.72 -30.05
C ASP A 405 9.52 5.41 -30.85
N VAL A 406 9.31 4.27 -30.17
CA VAL A 406 9.28 2.93 -30.79
C VAL A 406 7.85 2.43 -30.93
N SER A 407 7.11 2.35 -29.81
CA SER A 407 5.70 1.91 -29.82
C SER A 407 4.69 3.06 -29.76
N PHE A 408 5.19 4.30 -29.68
CA PHE A 408 4.37 5.51 -29.68
C PHE A 408 3.28 5.50 -28.62
N SER A 409 3.52 4.87 -27.46
CA SER A 409 2.56 4.78 -26.36
C SER A 409 2.59 6.01 -25.45
N SER A 410 3.70 6.75 -25.41
CA SER A 410 3.89 7.86 -24.48
C SER A 410 2.95 9.04 -24.75
N LEU A 411 2.57 9.73 -23.69
CA LEU A 411 1.98 11.07 -23.73
C LEU A 411 3.09 12.12 -23.62
N LEU A 412 2.87 13.29 -24.23
CA LEU A 412 3.71 14.48 -23.99
C LEU A 412 3.20 15.20 -22.75
N TRP A 413 4.11 15.80 -21.98
CA TRP A 413 3.77 16.61 -20.82
C TRP A 413 4.67 17.85 -20.74
N ASP A 414 4.23 18.84 -19.98
CA ASP A 414 5.01 20.02 -19.68
C ASP A 414 5.83 19.82 -18.39
N ASP A 415 7.15 19.67 -18.55
CA ASP A 415 8.10 19.53 -17.44
C ASP A 415 8.16 20.76 -16.52
N SER A 416 7.71 21.92 -17.00
CA SER A 416 7.71 23.18 -16.25
C SER A 416 6.41 23.40 -15.46
N TYR A 417 5.38 22.59 -15.69
CA TYR A 417 4.09 22.75 -15.03
C TYR A 417 4.18 22.51 -13.52
N ARG A 418 3.68 23.46 -12.73
CA ARG A 418 3.64 23.41 -11.26
C ARG A 418 2.27 23.86 -10.76
N THR A 419 1.86 23.32 -9.62
CA THR A 419 0.69 23.76 -8.84
C THR A 419 1.06 24.98 -7.98
N GLU A 420 0.08 25.64 -7.35
CA GLU A 420 0.36 26.74 -6.39
C GLU A 420 1.16 26.29 -5.17
N ALA A 421 1.10 25.00 -4.80
CA ALA A 421 1.90 24.45 -3.70
C ALA A 421 3.41 24.66 -3.93
N ASN A 422 3.86 24.79 -5.18
CA ASN A 422 5.24 25.12 -5.51
C ASN A 422 5.65 26.54 -5.09
N LYS A 423 4.72 27.50 -5.08
CA LYS A 423 4.97 28.90 -4.68
C LYS A 423 4.72 29.13 -3.19
N GLU A 424 3.76 28.41 -2.60
CA GLU A 424 3.37 28.56 -1.20
C GLU A 424 4.37 27.91 -0.22
N ASN A 425 5.09 26.88 -0.67
CA ASN A 425 6.02 26.13 0.16
C ASN A 425 7.46 26.58 -0.05
N PHE A 426 8.24 26.61 1.03
CA PHE A 426 9.69 26.72 0.93
C PHE A 426 10.27 25.41 0.39
N GLN A 427 11.06 25.50 -0.68
CA GLN A 427 11.71 24.37 -1.32
C GLN A 427 13.21 24.62 -1.39
N ALA A 428 14.00 23.58 -1.07
CA ALA A 428 15.45 23.63 -1.13
C ALA A 428 16.01 22.35 -1.75
N MET A 429 17.07 22.51 -2.54
CA MET A 429 17.80 21.41 -3.17
C MET A 429 19.27 21.54 -2.83
N PHE A 430 19.86 20.44 -2.36
CA PHE A 430 21.24 20.40 -1.90
C PHE A 430 22.01 19.35 -2.72
N TYR A 431 23.10 19.76 -3.34
CA TYR A 431 24.04 18.87 -4.01
C TYR A 431 25.22 18.62 -3.07
N GLY A 432 25.37 17.37 -2.63
CA GLY A 432 26.48 16.93 -1.79
C GLY A 432 27.33 15.87 -2.49
N LEU A 433 28.57 15.72 -2.03
CA LEU A 433 29.43 14.60 -2.38
C LEU A 433 29.12 13.38 -1.50
N GLY A 434 29.37 12.17 -2.02
CA GLY A 434 29.26 10.94 -1.22
C GLY A 434 30.06 11.04 0.08
N SER A 435 29.40 10.76 1.20
CA SER A 435 29.98 10.78 2.56
C SER A 435 30.45 12.14 3.09
N ASP A 436 30.03 13.27 2.51
CA ASP A 436 30.39 14.61 3.01
C ASP A 436 29.53 15.13 4.17
N GLY A 437 28.48 14.39 4.55
CA GLY A 437 27.56 14.74 5.63
C GLY A 437 26.32 15.54 5.23
N THR A 438 26.18 15.95 3.96
CA THR A 438 25.05 16.77 3.46
C THR A 438 23.69 16.10 3.73
N VAL A 439 23.56 14.81 3.43
CA VAL A 439 22.32 14.05 3.66
C VAL A 439 21.98 14.01 5.15
N SER A 440 22.94 13.70 6.01
CA SER A 440 22.72 13.63 7.46
C SER A 440 22.36 15.00 8.05
N ALA A 441 23.02 16.06 7.60
CA ALA A 441 22.72 17.43 8.00
C ALA A 441 21.30 17.84 7.60
N ASN A 442 20.87 17.50 6.38
CA ASN A 442 19.51 17.77 5.92
C ASN A 442 18.47 16.95 6.67
N LYS A 443 18.68 15.64 6.90
CA LYS A 443 17.80 14.81 7.74
C LYS A 443 17.62 15.43 9.13
N ASN A 444 18.73 15.88 9.75
CA ASN A 444 18.68 16.53 11.06
C ASN A 444 17.93 17.88 10.99
N SER A 445 18.22 18.70 9.98
CA SER A 445 17.53 19.99 9.80
C SER A 445 16.02 19.83 9.62
N ILE A 446 15.59 18.84 8.84
CA ILE A 446 14.17 18.50 8.65
C ILE A 446 13.53 18.08 9.98
N LYS A 447 14.22 17.27 10.80
CA LYS A 447 13.76 16.92 12.15
C LYS A 447 13.67 18.14 13.06
N ILE A 448 14.69 18.99 13.10
CA ILE A 448 14.68 20.23 13.90
C ILE A 448 13.47 21.09 13.52
N ILE A 449 13.25 21.34 12.23
CA ILE A 449 12.11 22.13 11.75
C ILE A 449 10.78 21.45 12.10
N GLY A 450 10.66 20.15 11.82
CA GLY A 450 9.43 19.39 12.05
C GLY A 450 9.04 19.28 13.53
N GLU A 451 10.02 19.09 14.42
CA GLU A 451 9.80 18.88 15.85
C GLU A 451 9.76 20.18 16.66
N SER A 452 10.41 21.25 16.19
CA SER A 452 10.50 22.53 16.91
C SER A 452 9.51 23.60 16.41
N THR A 453 8.76 23.33 15.33
CA THR A 453 7.79 24.28 14.76
C THR A 453 6.46 23.58 14.47
N ASP A 454 5.40 24.35 14.19
CA ASP A 454 4.12 23.82 13.72
C ASP A 454 4.10 23.52 12.20
N LEU A 455 5.20 23.81 11.49
CA LEU A 455 5.30 23.53 10.05
C LEU A 455 5.26 22.02 9.78
N LYS A 456 4.73 21.66 8.60
CA LYS A 456 4.99 20.34 8.01
C LYS A 456 6.39 20.35 7.39
N ALA A 457 7.05 19.21 7.41
CA ALA A 457 8.40 19.07 6.89
C ALA A 457 8.49 17.75 6.11
N GLN A 458 9.15 17.79 4.96
CA GLN A 458 9.34 16.67 4.05
C GLN A 458 10.79 16.63 3.57
N GLY A 459 11.34 15.44 3.37
CA GLY A 459 12.66 15.23 2.78
C GLY A 459 12.71 13.98 1.92
N TYR A 460 13.27 14.12 0.73
CA TYR A 460 13.57 13.00 -0.17
C TYR A 460 15.02 13.10 -0.63
N PHE A 461 15.73 11.98 -0.64
CA PHE A 461 17.17 11.94 -0.88
C PHE A 461 17.47 11.04 -2.07
N VAL A 462 18.12 11.61 -3.09
CA VAL A 462 18.57 10.89 -4.28
C VAL A 462 20.05 10.59 -4.14
N TYR A 463 20.42 9.32 -4.27
CA TYR A 463 21.79 8.84 -4.13
C TYR A 463 22.33 8.39 -5.50
N ASP A 464 23.65 8.48 -5.69
CA ASP A 464 24.34 7.79 -6.77
C ASP A 464 24.44 6.29 -6.42
N SER A 465 24.61 5.44 -7.43
CA SER A 465 24.91 4.01 -7.30
C SER A 465 26.35 3.68 -6.86
N LYS A 466 27.23 4.69 -6.80
CA LYS A 466 28.67 4.55 -6.55
C LYS A 466 29.04 4.34 -5.09
#